data_AF-A0A818V7K3-F1
#
_entry.id   AF-A0A818V7K3-F1
#
_cell.length_a   1.000
_cell.length_b   1.000
_cell.length_c   1.000
_cell.angle_alpha   90.00
_cell.angle_beta   90.00
_cell.angle_gamma   90.00
#
_symmetry.space_group_name_H-M   'P 1'
#
loop_
_entity.id
_entity.type
_entity.pdbx_description
1 polymer ?
#
loop_
_entity_poly.entity_id
_entity_poly.type
_entity_poly.pdbx_seq_one_letter_code
_entity_poly.pdbx_strand_id
1 'polypeptide(L)'
;MLETDLFEIDMTIDKENLQATRIYLTNKIKLMNCEFENIFVNTTKYKDELKKINVIIDKVELPNIFMNTTKYKDELKKINVIIDKVELPYLYFLPDLSEQPLLNVKPMIMTTQYNATYRLGKFLNQLLQTAIDIHQQGRIFHNGTDFLEKFHNYIDQYDRLRSKTNFVTITINNFYHLAPHDVLLSTLLDFFMKFYHLPVVENIHITKIVRLTSLFLHNNRFYYDGKIYRFIKGGPSNSGLIETLSNIYVNRMEKFLIDQSSTKQNEFYGRYQNQIFFTWNQSVDELEQILKSMKSEYHHLSFDIHIGKNLNYLDLYLENRHGLLYSRVHHQPTQQPYTLPYISSTGDSIRKHSHWLRSSLIRAVRYCTTIEDFNQERIYLEMTCLANGYSVEFVQKHIEHFFTFFNATLLQQWSLDQHSYEKFRHRLFNFMSEQRQFLQKKQDLLKRNRRFHLSYLYDNMSPKGIFNKKLREILSQNIQLENTTFENNKLQFVITTKHQYSLNSLLSEQRPTHPILNKIN
;
A
#
# COMPACT_ATOMS: atom_id res chain seq x y z
N MET A 1 4.89 18.95 52.64
CA MET A 1 3.42 18.95 52.77
C MET A 1 2.90 20.15 52.00
N LEU A 2 2.61 19.97 50.72
CA LEU A 2 1.81 20.89 49.90
C LEU A 2 1.06 19.97 48.94
N GLU A 3 -0.25 19.93 49.13
CA GLU A 3 -1.21 19.03 48.51
C GLU A 3 -1.41 19.36 47.02
N THR A 4 -1.54 18.29 46.25
CA THR A 4 -1.89 18.27 44.83
C THR A 4 -3.40 18.38 44.66
N ASP A 5 -3.86 19.47 44.05
CA ASP A 5 -5.22 19.58 43.52
C ASP A 5 -5.34 18.70 42.26
N LEU A 6 -6.03 17.56 42.42
CA LEU A 6 -6.51 16.70 41.34
C LEU A 6 -7.75 17.36 40.71
N PHE A 7 -7.62 17.88 39.49
CA PHE A 7 -8.76 18.13 38.63
C PHE A 7 -9.33 16.78 38.16
N GLU A 8 -10.44 16.35 38.78
CA GLU A 8 -11.32 15.32 38.21
C GLU A 8 -11.96 15.88 36.94
N ILE A 9 -11.52 15.40 35.77
CA ILE A 9 -12.25 15.56 34.52
C ILE A 9 -13.34 14.50 34.51
N ASP A 10 -14.54 14.92 34.85
CA ASP A 10 -15.75 14.12 34.80
C ASP A 10 -16.10 13.83 33.32
N MET A 11 -15.63 12.69 32.79
CA MET A 11 -16.00 12.19 31.46
C MET A 11 -17.40 11.56 31.52
N THR A 12 -18.42 12.40 31.67
CA THR A 12 -19.79 12.02 31.33
C THR A 12 -19.91 11.93 29.80
N ILE A 13 -19.70 10.73 29.26
CA ILE A 13 -19.99 10.42 27.87
C ILE A 13 -21.49 10.57 27.65
N ASP A 14 -21.87 11.69 27.05
CA ASP A 14 -23.23 12.04 26.74
C ASP A 14 -23.84 11.03 25.74
N LYS A 15 -24.81 10.24 26.24
CA LYS A 15 -25.48 9.17 25.47
C LYS A 15 -26.20 9.73 24.24
N GLU A 16 -26.63 10.99 24.27
CA GLU A 16 -27.27 11.64 23.13
C GLU A 16 -26.29 11.90 21.99
N ASN A 17 -25.04 12.29 22.29
CA ASN A 17 -23.98 12.44 21.29
C ASN A 17 -23.57 11.11 20.66
N LEU A 18 -23.57 10.02 21.43
CA LEU A 18 -23.32 8.67 20.91
C LEU A 18 -24.44 8.19 19.99
N GLN A 19 -25.69 8.49 20.34
CA GLN A 19 -26.86 8.16 19.52
C GLN A 19 -26.93 9.01 18.25
N ALA A 20 -26.60 10.30 18.32
CA ALA A 20 -26.47 11.19 17.17
C ALA A 20 -25.31 10.77 16.25
N THR A 21 -24.16 10.39 16.80
CA THR A 21 -23.02 9.85 16.03
C THR A 21 -23.38 8.51 15.38
N ARG A 22 -24.14 7.66 16.07
CA ARG A 22 -24.61 6.38 15.53
C ARG A 22 -25.62 6.59 14.40
N ILE A 23 -26.61 7.48 14.57
CA ILE A 23 -27.57 7.86 13.53
C ILE A 23 -26.86 8.50 12.32
N TYR A 24 -25.86 9.35 12.56
CA TYR A 24 -25.03 9.97 11.53
C TYR A 24 -24.23 8.92 10.75
N LEU A 25 -23.59 7.96 11.43
CA LEU A 25 -22.85 6.86 10.79
C LEU A 25 -23.78 5.88 10.05
N THR A 26 -24.96 5.55 10.60
CA THR A 26 -25.94 4.65 9.97
C THR A 26 -26.55 5.28 8.71
N ASN A 27 -26.84 6.58 8.73
CA ASN A 27 -27.28 7.30 7.53
C ASN A 27 -26.14 7.45 6.50
N LYS A 28 -24.88 7.49 6.93
CA LYS A 28 -23.72 7.55 6.03
C LYS A 28 -23.35 6.22 5.38
N ILE A 29 -23.74 5.07 5.97
CA ILE A 29 -23.65 3.76 5.29
C ILE A 29 -24.56 3.69 4.06
N LYS A 30 -25.67 4.45 4.03
CA LYS A 30 -26.47 4.65 2.81
C LYS A 30 -25.86 5.64 1.81
N LEU A 31 -24.93 6.50 2.25
CA LEU A 31 -24.26 7.53 1.44
C LEU A 31 -22.88 7.12 0.92
N MET A 32 -22.24 6.14 1.55
CA MET A 32 -21.07 5.49 0.98
C MET A 32 -21.59 4.61 -0.16
N ASN A 33 -21.14 4.85 -1.39
CA ASN A 33 -21.53 4.12 -2.62
C ASN A 33 -21.16 2.61 -2.60
N CYS A 34 -21.07 1.98 -1.43
CA CYS A 34 -20.89 0.56 -1.21
C CYS A 34 -22.27 -0.09 -1.01
N GLU A 35 -22.74 -0.84 -2.00
CA GLU A 35 -23.99 -1.57 -1.90
C GLU A 35 -23.79 -2.88 -1.13
N PHE A 36 -24.47 -2.99 0.02
CA PHE A 36 -24.48 -4.18 0.87
C PHE A 36 -25.86 -4.80 0.94
N GLU A 37 -25.92 -6.12 0.95
CA GLU A 37 -27.16 -6.86 1.19
C GLU A 37 -27.13 -7.49 2.58
N ASN A 38 -28.17 -7.27 3.37
CA ASN A 38 -28.37 -7.96 4.65
C ASN A 38 -28.88 -9.38 4.37
N ILE A 39 -28.14 -10.38 4.84
CA ILE A 39 -28.45 -11.79 4.61
C ILE A 39 -29.08 -12.42 5.87
N PHE A 40 -28.71 -11.95 7.07
CA PHE A 40 -29.17 -12.56 8.33
C PHE A 40 -29.33 -11.56 9.48
N VAL A 41 -30.40 -11.77 10.26
CA VAL A 41 -30.72 -11.02 11.49
C VAL A 41 -30.26 -11.78 12.76
N ASN A 42 -29.87 -13.06 12.65
CA ASN A 42 -29.47 -13.89 13.80
C ASN A 42 -28.21 -14.73 13.52
N THR A 43 -27.22 -14.70 14.44
CA THR A 43 -25.89 -15.29 14.31
C THR A 43 -25.86 -16.82 14.43
N THR A 44 -26.84 -17.45 15.09
CA THR A 44 -26.93 -18.92 15.22
C THR A 44 -27.25 -19.59 13.89
N LYS A 45 -28.22 -19.07 13.14
CA LYS A 45 -28.61 -19.54 11.80
C LYS A 45 -27.45 -19.45 10.79
N TYR A 46 -26.51 -18.54 11.02
CA TYR A 46 -25.36 -18.32 10.16
C TYR A 46 -24.24 -19.36 10.33
N LYS A 47 -24.00 -19.88 11.54
CA LYS A 47 -22.99 -20.95 11.73
C LYS A 47 -23.34 -22.19 10.91
N ASP A 48 -24.63 -22.52 10.81
CA ASP A 48 -25.10 -23.66 10.02
C ASP A 48 -25.04 -23.41 8.51
N GLU A 49 -25.30 -22.18 8.07
CA GLU A 49 -25.09 -21.73 6.69
C GLU A 49 -23.61 -21.71 6.27
N LEU A 50 -22.72 -21.22 7.15
CA LEU A 50 -21.27 -21.29 6.94
C LEU A 50 -20.80 -22.73 6.82
N LYS A 51 -21.29 -23.62 7.69
CA LYS A 51 -21.02 -25.06 7.59
C LYS A 51 -21.46 -25.60 6.23
N LYS A 52 -22.64 -25.23 5.73
CA LYS A 52 -23.13 -25.64 4.40
C LYS A 52 -22.30 -25.09 3.25
N ILE A 53 -21.98 -23.79 3.26
CA ILE A 53 -21.19 -23.13 2.20
C ILE A 53 -19.76 -23.64 2.18
N ASN A 54 -19.13 -23.80 3.35
CA ASN A 54 -17.79 -24.35 3.44
C ASN A 54 -17.76 -25.83 3.04
N VAL A 55 -18.80 -26.61 3.37
CA VAL A 55 -18.94 -27.97 2.86
C VAL A 55 -19.07 -27.98 1.33
N ILE A 56 -19.80 -27.05 0.74
CA ILE A 56 -19.94 -26.94 -0.73
C ILE A 56 -18.61 -26.54 -1.37
N ILE A 57 -17.93 -25.52 -0.85
CA ILE A 57 -16.62 -25.04 -1.36
C ILE A 57 -15.55 -26.12 -1.17
N ASP A 58 -15.36 -26.65 0.04
CA ASP A 58 -14.29 -27.59 0.38
C ASP A 58 -14.53 -29.02 -0.15
N LYS A 59 -15.77 -29.54 -0.09
CA LYS A 59 -16.04 -30.94 -0.46
C LYS A 59 -16.51 -31.14 -1.89
N VAL A 60 -17.17 -30.16 -2.49
CA VAL A 60 -17.83 -30.34 -3.80
C VAL A 60 -17.14 -29.52 -4.87
N GLU A 61 -16.89 -28.23 -4.65
CA GLU A 61 -16.42 -27.37 -5.73
C GLU A 61 -14.92 -27.39 -5.92
N LEU A 62 -14.11 -27.30 -4.86
CA LEU A 62 -12.65 -27.34 -5.00
C LEU A 62 -12.15 -28.65 -5.64
N PRO A 63 -12.55 -29.86 -5.19
CA PRO A 63 -12.12 -31.11 -5.84
C PRO A 63 -12.57 -31.23 -7.30
N ASN A 64 -13.81 -30.85 -7.61
CA ASN A 64 -14.35 -30.86 -8.98
C ASN A 64 -13.64 -29.84 -9.87
N ILE A 65 -13.25 -28.70 -9.31
CA ILE A 65 -12.46 -27.68 -10.01
C ILE A 65 -11.05 -28.22 -10.26
N PHE A 66 -10.40 -28.89 -9.31
CA PHE A 66 -9.01 -29.33 -9.52
C PHE A 66 -8.85 -30.64 -10.33
N MET A 67 -9.91 -31.44 -10.54
CA MET A 67 -10.00 -32.68 -11.37
C MET A 67 -8.95 -33.79 -11.13
N ASN A 68 -7.77 -33.48 -10.63
CA ASN A 68 -6.66 -34.40 -10.37
C ASN A 68 -6.05 -34.06 -9.01
N THR A 69 -6.65 -34.61 -7.95
CA THR A 69 -6.32 -34.31 -6.54
C THR A 69 -4.88 -34.71 -6.17
N THR A 70 -4.24 -35.62 -6.90
CA THR A 70 -2.82 -35.98 -6.70
C THR A 70 -1.87 -34.90 -7.22
N LYS A 71 -2.19 -34.25 -8.36
CA LYS A 71 -1.36 -33.16 -8.93
C LYS A 71 -1.45 -31.85 -8.13
N TYR A 72 -2.62 -31.54 -7.57
CA TYR A 72 -2.87 -30.27 -6.86
C TYR A 72 -3.03 -30.44 -5.35
N LYS A 73 -2.57 -31.56 -4.79
CA LYS A 73 -2.75 -31.92 -3.37
C LYS A 73 -2.24 -30.82 -2.42
N ASP A 74 -1.12 -30.20 -2.75
CA ASP A 74 -0.50 -29.19 -1.89
C ASP A 74 -1.15 -27.81 -2.04
N GLU A 75 -1.69 -27.47 -3.22
CA GLU A 75 -2.50 -26.25 -3.39
C GLU A 75 -3.86 -26.36 -2.69
N LEU A 76 -4.51 -27.53 -2.78
CA LEU A 76 -5.75 -27.80 -2.05
C LEU A 76 -5.57 -27.66 -0.52
N LYS A 77 -4.46 -28.17 0.04
CA LYS A 77 -4.14 -27.97 1.47
C LYS A 77 -4.02 -26.49 1.85
N LYS A 78 -3.52 -25.63 0.95
CA LYS A 78 -3.38 -24.19 1.20
C LYS A 78 -4.72 -23.46 1.20
N ILE A 79 -5.72 -23.97 0.49
CA ILE A 79 -7.04 -23.33 0.32
C ILE A 79 -8.06 -23.87 1.32
N ASN A 80 -7.95 -25.13 1.74
CA ASN A 80 -8.90 -25.79 2.64
C ASN A 80 -9.22 -24.97 3.91
N VAL A 81 -10.51 -24.90 4.22
CA VAL A 81 -11.05 -24.21 5.40
C VAL A 81 -11.27 -25.20 6.54
N ILE A 82 -10.88 -24.83 7.77
CA ILE A 82 -11.21 -25.62 8.96
C ILE A 82 -12.51 -25.06 9.51
N ILE A 83 -13.62 -25.75 9.24
CA ILE A 83 -15.00 -25.32 9.52
C ILE A 83 -15.18 -24.83 10.96
N ASP A 84 -14.64 -25.56 11.94
CA ASP A 84 -14.83 -25.24 13.37
C ASP A 84 -14.05 -24.01 13.85
N LYS A 85 -13.13 -23.51 13.01
CA LYS A 85 -12.32 -22.33 13.33
C LYS A 85 -12.75 -21.09 12.54
N VAL A 86 -13.79 -21.17 11.71
CA VAL A 86 -14.16 -20.08 10.81
C VAL A 86 -14.64 -18.86 11.58
N GLU A 87 -14.05 -17.72 11.27
CA GLU A 87 -14.39 -16.42 11.86
C GLU A 87 -15.01 -15.50 10.82
N LEU A 88 -15.99 -14.72 11.27
CA LEU A 88 -16.59 -13.66 10.48
C LEU A 88 -15.69 -12.43 10.46
N PRO A 89 -15.41 -11.87 9.27
CA PRO A 89 -14.85 -10.53 9.20
C PRO A 89 -15.77 -9.49 9.84
N TYR A 90 -15.18 -8.45 10.42
CA TYR A 90 -15.90 -7.38 11.09
C TYR A 90 -15.69 -6.05 10.36
N LEU A 91 -16.77 -5.29 10.10
CA LEU A 91 -16.66 -3.94 9.54
C LEU A 91 -16.40 -2.92 10.65
N TYR A 92 -15.31 -2.18 10.51
CA TYR A 92 -14.98 -1.03 11.35
C TYR A 92 -14.65 0.20 10.49
N PHE A 93 -14.53 1.36 11.12
CA PHE A 93 -14.32 2.62 10.42
C PHE A 93 -13.01 3.27 10.90
N LEU A 94 -12.19 3.72 9.96
CA LEU A 94 -11.03 4.55 10.23
C LEU A 94 -11.34 6.01 9.85
N PRO A 95 -10.83 7.01 10.59
CA PRO A 95 -10.92 8.40 10.16
C PRO A 95 -10.29 8.57 8.78
N ASP A 96 -10.99 9.25 7.89
CA ASP A 96 -10.44 9.71 6.63
C ASP A 96 -9.89 11.12 6.80
N LEU A 97 -8.56 11.24 6.71
CA LEU A 97 -7.85 12.49 6.97
C LEU A 97 -7.74 13.37 5.72
N SER A 98 -8.28 12.96 4.56
CA SER A 98 -8.12 13.70 3.30
C SER A 98 -9.07 14.87 3.14
N GLU A 99 -10.24 14.89 3.81
CA GLU A 99 -11.28 15.91 3.63
C GLU A 99 -11.70 16.51 4.99
N GLN A 100 -11.58 17.83 5.14
CA GLN A 100 -12.12 18.62 6.27
C GLN A 100 -13.16 19.62 5.74
N PRO A 101 -14.18 20.04 6.52
CA PRO A 101 -14.30 19.99 8.00
C PRO A 101 -15.12 18.82 8.57
N LEU A 102 -15.82 18.03 7.76
CA LEU A 102 -16.57 16.87 8.27
C LEU A 102 -15.64 15.66 8.40
N LEU A 103 -15.60 15.05 9.59
CA LEU A 103 -14.88 13.78 9.81
C LEU A 103 -15.48 12.70 8.87
N ASN A 104 -14.82 12.47 7.75
CA ASN A 104 -15.11 11.36 6.88
C ASN A 104 -14.51 10.09 7.49
N VAL A 105 -15.10 8.94 7.17
CA VAL A 105 -14.63 7.65 7.65
C VAL A 105 -14.49 6.68 6.49
N LYS A 106 -13.42 5.90 6.51
CA LYS A 106 -13.15 4.83 5.56
C LYS A 106 -13.60 3.49 6.16
N PRO A 107 -14.51 2.76 5.49
CA PRO A 107 -14.91 1.43 5.92
C PRO A 107 -13.75 0.45 5.72
N MET A 108 -13.44 -0.32 6.75
CA MET A 108 -12.38 -1.32 6.74
C MET A 108 -12.93 -2.65 7.24
N ILE A 109 -12.57 -3.73 6.55
CA ILE A 109 -12.96 -5.08 6.95
C ILE A 109 -11.81 -5.73 7.71
N MET A 110 -12.00 -5.99 9.01
CA MET A 110 -11.06 -6.78 9.78
C MET A 110 -11.19 -8.25 9.36
N THR A 111 -10.25 -8.73 8.56
CA THR A 111 -10.19 -10.14 8.14
C THR A 111 -9.14 -10.90 8.92
N THR A 112 -9.45 -12.13 9.33
CA THR A 112 -8.47 -13.07 9.89
C THR A 112 -8.17 -14.18 8.89
N GLN A 113 -7.09 -14.94 9.12
CA GLN A 113 -6.75 -16.11 8.32
C GLN A 113 -7.80 -17.23 8.38
N TYR A 114 -8.74 -17.11 9.31
CA TYR A 114 -9.82 -18.05 9.55
C TYR A 114 -11.12 -17.67 8.83
N ASN A 115 -11.16 -16.54 8.12
CA ASN A 115 -12.25 -16.27 7.20
C ASN A 115 -12.25 -17.32 6.07
N ALA A 116 -13.43 -17.88 5.78
CA ALA A 116 -13.68 -18.86 4.73
C ALA A 116 -13.08 -18.48 3.36
N THR A 117 -13.15 -17.20 2.96
CA THR A 117 -12.68 -16.77 1.64
C THR A 117 -11.25 -16.22 1.64
N TYR A 118 -10.60 -16.07 2.81
CA TYR A 118 -9.29 -15.42 2.91
C TYR A 118 -8.20 -16.19 2.18
N ARG A 119 -8.13 -17.51 2.39
CA ARG A 119 -7.10 -18.37 1.77
C ARG A 119 -7.29 -18.46 0.26
N LEU A 120 -8.54 -18.61 -0.19
CA LEU A 120 -8.91 -18.59 -1.59
C LEU A 120 -8.50 -17.26 -2.25
N GLY A 121 -8.84 -16.14 -1.63
CA GLY A 121 -8.47 -14.81 -2.11
C GLY A 121 -6.95 -14.62 -2.20
N LYS A 122 -6.21 -15.06 -1.19
CA LYS A 122 -4.74 -15.01 -1.20
C LYS A 122 -4.13 -15.85 -2.31
N PHE A 123 -4.62 -17.07 -2.50
CA PHE A 123 -4.18 -17.98 -3.56
C PHE A 123 -4.43 -17.37 -4.95
N LEU A 124 -5.66 -16.94 -5.22
CA LEU A 124 -6.02 -16.30 -6.49
C LEU A 124 -5.22 -15.02 -6.73
N ASN A 125 -4.99 -14.22 -5.68
CA ASN A 125 -4.17 -13.02 -5.81
C ASN A 125 -2.74 -13.36 -6.24
N GLN A 126 -2.11 -14.36 -5.62
CA GLN A 126 -0.76 -14.78 -5.98
C GLN A 126 -0.68 -15.30 -7.43
N LEU A 127 -1.68 -16.07 -7.85
CA LEU A 127 -1.80 -16.59 -9.20
C LEU A 127 -1.95 -15.47 -10.24
N LEU A 128 -2.80 -14.49 -9.97
CA LEU A 128 -3.13 -13.40 -10.89
C LEU A 128 -2.10 -12.26 -10.89
N GLN A 129 -1.48 -11.94 -9.75
CA GLN A 129 -0.53 -10.84 -9.65
C GLN A 129 0.65 -11.06 -10.58
N THR A 130 1.18 -12.29 -10.63
CA THR A 130 2.28 -12.66 -11.55
C THR A 130 1.91 -12.41 -13.01
N ALA A 131 0.67 -12.74 -13.40
CA ALA A 131 0.15 -12.48 -14.73
C ALA A 131 0.13 -10.98 -15.05
N ILE A 132 -0.44 -10.19 -14.14
CA ILE A 132 -0.64 -8.76 -14.31
C ILE A 132 0.68 -8.01 -14.33
N ASP A 133 1.61 -8.36 -13.44
CA ASP A 133 2.92 -7.73 -13.35
C ASP A 133 3.70 -7.85 -14.65
N ILE A 134 3.56 -8.95 -15.39
CA ILE A 134 4.19 -9.13 -16.70
C ILE A 134 3.56 -8.18 -17.73
N HIS A 135 2.24 -8.07 -17.77
CA HIS A 135 1.53 -7.31 -18.80
C HIS A 135 1.41 -5.80 -18.52
N GLN A 136 1.62 -5.36 -17.28
CA GLN A 136 1.54 -3.95 -16.88
C GLN A 136 2.91 -3.30 -16.63
N GLN A 137 4.00 -4.03 -16.96
CA GLN A 137 5.36 -3.53 -16.88
C GLN A 137 5.54 -2.20 -17.63
N GLY A 138 6.14 -1.21 -16.95
CA GLY A 138 6.42 0.11 -17.50
C GLY A 138 5.29 1.14 -17.39
N ARG A 139 4.04 0.73 -17.11
CA ARG A 139 2.87 1.65 -17.01
C ARG A 139 2.39 1.89 -15.58
N ILE A 140 2.74 0.99 -14.64
CA ILE A 140 2.46 1.20 -13.21
C ILE A 140 3.57 2.04 -12.58
N PHE A 141 3.19 2.97 -11.72
CA PHE A 141 4.09 3.60 -10.77
C PHE A 141 3.99 2.91 -9.41
N HIS A 142 5.12 2.76 -8.71
CA HIS A 142 5.15 2.16 -7.38
C HIS A 142 5.07 3.18 -6.24
N ASN A 143 5.41 4.43 -6.50
CA ASN A 143 5.34 5.58 -5.61
C ASN A 143 5.73 6.83 -6.40
N GLY A 144 5.63 8.02 -5.79
CA GLY A 144 5.98 9.27 -6.47
C GLY A 144 7.46 9.40 -6.86
N THR A 145 8.39 8.68 -6.22
CA THR A 145 9.78 8.62 -6.72
C THR A 145 9.87 7.85 -8.03
N ASP A 146 9.27 6.66 -8.10
CA ASP A 146 9.27 5.82 -9.32
C ASP A 146 8.57 6.54 -10.48
N PHE A 147 7.49 7.27 -10.19
CA PHE A 147 6.86 8.19 -11.13
C PHE A 147 7.84 9.25 -11.65
N LEU A 148 8.47 10.03 -10.75
CA LEU A 148 9.38 11.10 -11.16
C LEU A 148 10.55 10.60 -11.99
N GLU A 149 11.14 9.47 -11.61
CA GLU A 149 12.25 8.88 -12.36
C GLU A 149 11.84 8.48 -13.78
N LYS A 150 10.68 7.81 -13.93
CA LYS A 150 10.12 7.50 -15.25
C LYS A 150 9.80 8.76 -16.04
N PHE A 151 9.31 9.80 -15.37
CA PHE A 151 8.96 11.05 -16.03
C PHE A 151 10.20 11.84 -16.47
N HIS A 152 11.26 11.90 -15.65
CA HIS A 152 12.56 12.45 -16.04
C HIS A 152 13.15 11.68 -17.22
N ASN A 153 13.09 10.34 -17.22
CA ASN A 153 13.53 9.55 -18.37
C ASN A 153 12.74 9.90 -19.65
N TYR A 154 11.44 10.14 -19.54
CA TYR A 154 10.61 10.59 -20.67
C TYR A 154 11.01 11.98 -21.18
N ILE A 155 11.36 12.90 -20.28
CA ILE A 155 11.81 14.26 -20.61
C ILE A 155 13.20 14.21 -21.27
N ASP A 156 14.18 13.59 -20.60
CA ASP A 156 15.59 13.62 -20.95
C ASP A 156 15.91 12.79 -22.20
N GLN A 157 15.30 11.61 -22.35
CA GLN A 157 15.64 10.71 -23.47
C GLN A 157 14.96 11.11 -24.78
N TYR A 158 13.87 11.88 -24.72
CA TYR A 158 13.03 12.10 -25.89
C TYR A 158 12.72 13.57 -26.21
N ASP A 159 13.15 14.52 -25.38
CA ASP A 159 12.91 15.97 -25.53
C ASP A 159 11.41 16.30 -25.79
N ARG A 160 10.54 15.68 -25.01
CA ARG A 160 9.08 15.69 -25.27
C ARG A 160 8.28 16.66 -24.43
N LEU A 161 8.86 17.25 -23.39
CA LEU A 161 8.16 18.26 -22.59
C LEU A 161 8.23 19.61 -23.30
N ARG A 162 7.12 19.99 -23.94
CA ARG A 162 6.99 21.24 -24.69
C ARG A 162 6.41 22.32 -23.80
N SER A 163 6.62 23.59 -24.15
CA SER A 163 6.00 24.73 -23.45
C SER A 163 4.46 24.71 -23.42
N LYS A 164 3.84 23.98 -24.36
CA LYS A 164 2.39 23.76 -24.43
C LYS A 164 1.89 22.47 -23.79
N THR A 165 2.78 21.60 -23.29
CA THR A 165 2.37 20.33 -22.70
C THR A 165 1.51 20.57 -21.47
N ASN A 166 0.33 19.97 -21.44
CA ASN A 166 -0.52 19.90 -20.27
C ASN A 166 -0.27 18.57 -19.55
N PHE A 167 -0.37 18.61 -18.22
CA PHE A 167 -0.45 17.45 -17.38
C PHE A 167 -1.93 17.13 -17.15
N VAL A 168 -2.25 15.85 -17.16
CA VAL A 168 -3.60 15.36 -16.91
C VAL A 168 -3.54 14.32 -15.81
N THR A 169 -4.32 14.54 -14.74
CA THR A 169 -4.57 13.54 -13.71
C THR A 169 -6.03 13.11 -13.74
N ILE A 170 -6.26 11.81 -13.58
CA ILE A 170 -7.60 11.22 -13.44
C ILE A 170 -7.59 10.36 -12.19
N THR A 171 -8.38 10.72 -11.19
CA THR A 171 -8.63 9.92 -10.00
C THR A 171 -9.96 9.21 -10.14
N ILE A 172 -9.93 7.88 -10.03
CA ILE A 172 -11.13 7.04 -10.05
C ILE A 172 -11.64 6.90 -8.62
N ASN A 173 -12.80 7.47 -8.33
CA ASN A 173 -13.42 7.44 -7.00
C ASN A 173 -14.03 6.05 -6.72
N ASN A 174 -14.05 5.62 -5.45
CA ASN A 174 -14.59 4.33 -5.00
C ASN A 174 -14.00 3.06 -5.64
N PHE A 175 -12.81 3.14 -6.24
CA PHE A 175 -12.08 2.10 -7.00
C PHE A 175 -12.41 0.63 -6.66
N TYR A 176 -12.40 0.25 -5.37
CA TYR A 176 -12.60 -1.13 -4.89
C TYR A 176 -14.07 -1.61 -4.80
N HIS A 177 -15.04 -0.70 -4.98
CA HIS A 177 -16.47 -0.94 -4.79
C HIS A 177 -17.31 -0.70 -6.07
N LEU A 178 -16.66 -0.38 -7.20
CA LEU A 178 -17.32 0.14 -8.40
C LEU A 178 -17.99 -0.91 -9.28
N ALA A 179 -17.35 -2.07 -9.45
CA ALA A 179 -17.74 -3.01 -10.49
C ALA A 179 -18.66 -4.11 -9.94
N PRO A 180 -19.82 -4.35 -10.59
CA PRO A 180 -20.61 -5.56 -10.35
C PRO A 180 -19.74 -6.81 -10.50
N HIS A 181 -20.02 -7.85 -9.71
CA HIS A 181 -19.23 -9.09 -9.76
C HIS A 181 -19.19 -9.68 -11.18
N ASP A 182 -20.30 -9.65 -11.91
CA ASP A 182 -20.37 -10.16 -13.29
C ASP A 182 -19.44 -9.39 -14.24
N VAL A 183 -19.30 -8.08 -14.05
CA VAL A 183 -18.41 -7.22 -14.84
C VAL A 183 -16.94 -7.51 -14.50
N LEU A 184 -16.62 -7.75 -13.23
CA LEU A 184 -15.27 -8.17 -12.82
C LEU A 184 -14.91 -9.53 -13.42
N LEU A 185 -15.84 -10.48 -13.41
CA LEU A 185 -15.63 -11.84 -13.93
C LEU A 185 -15.50 -11.85 -15.45
N SER A 186 -16.33 -11.09 -16.18
CA SER A 186 -16.22 -10.96 -17.63
C SER A 186 -14.92 -10.28 -18.02
N THR A 187 -14.52 -9.23 -17.30
CA THR A 187 -13.26 -8.51 -17.58
C THR A 187 -12.03 -9.36 -17.27
N LEU A 188 -12.09 -10.22 -16.24
CA LEU A 188 -11.05 -11.21 -15.96
C LEU A 188 -10.95 -12.25 -17.10
N LEU A 189 -12.09 -12.72 -17.61
CA LEU A 189 -12.12 -13.66 -18.72
C LEU A 189 -11.53 -13.03 -20.00
N ASP A 190 -11.95 -11.81 -20.33
CA ASP A 190 -11.43 -11.04 -21.47
C ASP A 190 -9.92 -10.80 -21.35
N PHE A 191 -9.43 -10.55 -20.13
CA PHE A 191 -8.00 -10.42 -19.85
C PHE A 191 -7.25 -11.71 -20.19
N PHE A 192 -7.75 -12.87 -19.75
CA PHE A 192 -7.13 -14.14 -20.10
C PHE A 192 -7.14 -14.40 -21.61
N MET A 193 -8.29 -14.20 -22.26
CA MET A 193 -8.42 -14.44 -23.70
C MET A 193 -7.49 -13.55 -24.53
N LYS A 194 -7.20 -12.32 -24.05
CA LYS A 194 -6.32 -11.40 -24.77
C LYS A 194 -4.84 -11.71 -24.59
N PHE A 195 -4.43 -12.13 -23.39
CA PHE A 195 -3.01 -12.19 -23.03
C PHE A 195 -2.44 -13.62 -22.93
N TYR A 196 -3.29 -14.65 -22.93
CA TYR A 196 -2.87 -16.04 -22.85
C TYR A 196 -3.22 -16.81 -24.13
N HIS A 197 -2.21 -17.40 -24.76
CA HIS A 197 -2.38 -18.28 -25.93
C HIS A 197 -2.91 -19.66 -25.57
N LEU A 198 -2.63 -20.14 -24.35
CA LEU A 198 -3.14 -21.39 -23.81
C LEU A 198 -4.18 -21.08 -22.73
N PRO A 199 -5.25 -21.89 -22.60
CA PRO A 199 -6.34 -21.62 -21.66
C PRO A 199 -5.96 -21.99 -20.23
N VAL A 200 -4.70 -21.83 -19.83
CA VAL A 200 -4.12 -22.34 -18.59
C VAL A 200 -3.13 -21.33 -17.99
N VAL A 201 -3.25 -21.06 -16.69
CA VAL A 201 -2.31 -20.25 -15.88
C VAL A 201 -1.79 -21.11 -14.73
N GLU A 202 -0.47 -21.25 -14.62
CA GLU A 202 0.21 -22.12 -13.63
C GLU A 202 -0.42 -23.54 -13.52
N ASN A 203 -0.77 -24.12 -14.68
CA ASN A 203 -1.45 -25.41 -14.81
C ASN A 203 -2.95 -25.44 -14.43
N ILE A 204 -3.60 -24.31 -14.19
CA ILE A 204 -5.03 -24.23 -13.88
C ILE A 204 -5.78 -23.63 -15.06
N HIS A 205 -6.84 -24.29 -15.51
CA HIS A 205 -7.63 -23.80 -16.64
C HIS A 205 -8.31 -22.46 -16.32
N ILE A 206 -8.36 -21.52 -17.26
CA ILE A 206 -8.88 -20.15 -17.02
C ILE A 206 -10.32 -20.14 -16.49
N THR A 207 -11.19 -21.02 -16.99
CA THR A 207 -12.58 -21.12 -16.53
C THR A 207 -12.69 -21.54 -15.06
N LYS A 208 -11.73 -22.35 -14.58
CA LYS A 208 -11.63 -22.74 -13.18
C LYS A 208 -11.24 -21.56 -12.31
N ILE A 209 -10.29 -20.75 -12.76
CA ILE A 209 -9.86 -19.53 -12.07
C ILE A 209 -11.03 -18.53 -11.97
N VAL A 210 -11.77 -18.34 -13.06
CA VAL A 210 -12.96 -17.48 -13.08
C VAL A 210 -14.03 -18.01 -12.11
N ARG A 211 -14.29 -19.31 -12.09
CA ARG A 211 -15.24 -19.91 -11.13
C ARG A 211 -14.80 -19.74 -9.67
N LEU A 212 -13.52 -19.96 -9.37
CA LEU A 212 -12.96 -19.72 -8.03
C LEU A 212 -13.07 -18.25 -7.62
N THR A 213 -12.86 -17.33 -8.57
CA THR A 213 -13.02 -15.90 -8.35
C THR A 213 -14.48 -15.53 -8.07
N SER A 214 -15.43 -16.13 -8.80
CA SER A 214 -16.86 -15.97 -8.57
C SER A 214 -17.25 -16.44 -7.16
N LEU A 215 -16.71 -17.59 -6.71
CA LEU A 215 -16.93 -18.07 -5.36
C LEU A 215 -16.40 -17.10 -4.30
N PHE A 216 -15.23 -16.51 -4.52
CA PHE A 216 -14.71 -15.50 -3.61
C PHE A 216 -15.62 -14.27 -3.53
N LEU A 217 -16.04 -13.73 -4.67
CA LEU A 217 -16.86 -12.51 -4.75
C LEU A 217 -18.24 -12.70 -4.09
N HIS A 218 -18.95 -13.77 -4.42
CA HIS A 218 -20.32 -13.98 -3.91
C HIS A 218 -20.40 -14.46 -2.45
N ASN A 219 -19.29 -14.93 -1.88
CA ASN A 219 -19.22 -15.41 -0.50
C ASN A 219 -18.45 -14.49 0.44
N ASN A 220 -18.14 -13.26 0.00
CA ASN A 220 -17.50 -12.27 0.87
C ASN A 220 -18.53 -11.65 1.82
N ARG A 221 -18.63 -12.22 3.02
CA ARG A 221 -19.59 -11.84 4.07
C ARG A 221 -18.86 -11.21 5.26
N PHE A 222 -19.52 -10.27 5.93
CA PHE A 222 -18.98 -9.61 7.12
C PHE A 222 -20.09 -9.28 8.11
N TYR A 223 -19.71 -9.11 9.37
CA TYR A 223 -20.60 -8.73 10.47
C TYR A 223 -20.51 -7.24 10.75
N TYR A 224 -21.67 -6.61 10.96
CA TYR A 224 -21.78 -5.23 11.41
C TYR A 224 -23.10 -5.02 12.16
N ASP A 225 -23.06 -4.36 13.32
CA ASP A 225 -24.25 -3.96 14.08
C ASP A 225 -25.33 -5.05 14.23
N GLY A 226 -24.92 -6.23 14.71
CA GLY A 226 -25.85 -7.36 14.95
C GLY A 226 -26.28 -8.13 13.71
N LYS A 227 -25.87 -7.70 12.52
CA LYS A 227 -26.32 -8.25 11.23
C LYS A 227 -25.15 -8.73 10.38
N ILE A 228 -25.46 -9.59 9.42
CA ILE A 228 -24.49 -10.13 8.48
C ILE A 228 -24.81 -9.63 7.09
N TYR A 229 -23.79 -9.06 6.45
CA TYR A 229 -23.88 -8.45 5.14
C TYR A 229 -22.98 -9.20 4.14
N ARG A 230 -23.30 -9.08 2.85
CA ARG A 230 -22.37 -9.35 1.75
C ARG A 230 -22.16 -8.12 0.89
N PHE A 231 -21.02 -8.09 0.22
CA PHE A 231 -20.80 -7.20 -0.91
C PHE A 231 -21.66 -7.64 -2.10
N ILE A 232 -22.39 -6.69 -2.69
CA ILE A 232 -23.12 -6.88 -3.96
C ILE A 232 -22.23 -6.49 -5.14
N LYS A 233 -21.32 -5.52 -4.91
CA LYS A 233 -20.36 -4.99 -5.88
C LYS A 233 -18.98 -4.89 -5.23
N GLY A 234 -17.93 -5.08 -6.04
CA GLY A 234 -16.53 -5.00 -5.60
C GLY A 234 -16.20 -5.95 -4.44
N GLY A 235 -15.51 -5.45 -3.42
CA GLY A 235 -15.23 -6.23 -2.21
C GLY A 235 -14.46 -5.45 -1.15
N PRO A 236 -13.91 -6.14 -0.13
CA PRO A 236 -13.14 -5.49 0.93
C PRO A 236 -11.90 -4.79 0.37
N SER A 237 -11.74 -3.50 0.67
CA SER A 237 -10.68 -2.63 0.11
C SER A 237 -9.26 -3.05 0.54
N ASN A 238 -9.15 -3.83 1.63
CA ASN A 238 -7.88 -4.40 2.09
C ASN A 238 -7.60 -5.81 1.54
N SER A 239 -8.40 -6.30 0.59
CA SER A 239 -8.15 -7.57 -0.09
C SER A 239 -7.27 -7.37 -1.32
N GLY A 240 -6.11 -8.03 -1.33
CA GLY A 240 -5.22 -8.03 -2.50
C GLY A 240 -5.89 -8.55 -3.76
N LEU A 241 -6.78 -9.55 -3.67
CA LEU A 241 -7.51 -10.03 -4.85
C LEU A 241 -8.44 -8.96 -5.43
N ILE A 242 -9.14 -8.19 -4.58
CA ILE A 242 -10.00 -7.10 -5.05
C ILE A 242 -9.18 -6.00 -5.71
N GLU A 243 -8.01 -5.65 -5.16
CA GLU A 243 -7.07 -4.73 -5.79
C GLU A 243 -6.63 -5.23 -7.18
N THR A 244 -6.26 -6.50 -7.27
CA THR A 244 -5.85 -7.17 -8.50
C THR A 244 -6.95 -7.19 -9.56
N LEU A 245 -8.18 -7.53 -9.18
CA LEU A 245 -9.34 -7.49 -10.10
C LEU A 245 -9.65 -6.05 -10.54
N SER A 246 -9.55 -5.09 -9.63
CA SER A 246 -9.75 -3.67 -9.95
C SER A 246 -8.69 -3.16 -10.93
N ASN A 247 -7.43 -3.60 -10.78
CA ASN A 247 -6.35 -3.30 -11.72
C ASN A 247 -6.59 -3.91 -13.12
N ILE A 248 -7.13 -5.13 -13.20
CA ILE A 248 -7.52 -5.74 -14.48
C ILE A 248 -8.66 -4.96 -15.12
N TYR A 249 -9.66 -4.59 -14.32
CA TYR A 249 -10.81 -3.82 -14.78
C TYR A 249 -10.39 -2.46 -15.33
N VAL A 250 -9.57 -1.71 -14.58
CA VAL A 250 -9.06 -0.42 -15.03
C VAL A 250 -8.17 -0.57 -16.25
N ASN A 251 -7.34 -1.63 -16.36
CA ASN A 251 -6.56 -1.86 -17.59
C ASN A 251 -7.42 -1.93 -18.86
N ARG A 252 -8.64 -2.49 -18.78
CA ARG A 252 -9.58 -2.48 -19.90
C ARG A 252 -9.97 -1.06 -20.29
N MET A 253 -10.33 -0.23 -19.31
CA MET A 253 -10.65 1.18 -19.50
C MET A 253 -9.45 1.98 -20.03
N GLU A 254 -8.26 1.74 -19.48
CA GLU A 254 -7.02 2.44 -19.86
C GLU A 254 -6.68 2.25 -21.33
N LYS A 255 -7.02 1.12 -21.95
CA LYS A 255 -6.80 0.92 -23.39
C LYS A 255 -7.45 2.01 -24.23
N PHE A 256 -8.65 2.45 -23.86
CA PHE A 256 -9.32 3.56 -24.53
C PHE A 256 -8.44 4.83 -24.50
N LEU A 257 -7.90 5.18 -23.33
CA LEU A 257 -7.03 6.35 -23.18
C LEU A 257 -5.67 6.17 -23.87
N ILE A 258 -5.05 5.00 -23.76
CA ILE A 258 -3.74 4.67 -24.32
C ILE A 258 -3.78 4.68 -25.85
N ASP A 259 -4.85 4.15 -26.45
CA ASP A 259 -5.00 4.11 -27.91
C ASP A 259 -5.17 5.51 -28.51
N GLN A 260 -5.70 6.47 -27.73
CA GLN A 260 -5.78 7.87 -28.14
C GLN A 260 -4.51 8.67 -27.79
N SER A 261 -3.89 8.45 -26.63
CA SER A 261 -2.74 9.23 -26.12
C SER A 261 -1.39 8.62 -26.50
N SER A 262 -1.01 7.47 -25.93
CA SER A 262 0.33 6.89 -26.08
C SER A 262 0.60 6.32 -27.46
N THR A 263 -0.33 5.55 -28.04
CA THR A 263 -0.10 4.82 -29.31
C THR A 263 -0.05 5.75 -30.52
N LYS A 264 -0.78 6.87 -30.48
CA LYS A 264 -0.82 7.85 -31.59
C LYS A 264 0.12 9.04 -31.39
N GLN A 265 0.38 9.44 -30.14
CA GLN A 265 1.00 10.75 -29.86
C GLN A 265 2.28 10.66 -29.03
N ASN A 266 2.74 9.46 -28.65
CA ASN A 266 4.02 9.27 -27.97
C ASN A 266 4.12 10.02 -26.62
N GLU A 267 2.97 10.24 -25.98
CA GLU A 267 2.83 10.92 -24.68
C GLU A 267 3.25 10.03 -23.50
N PHE A 268 3.68 10.66 -22.41
CA PHE A 268 3.94 9.95 -21.15
C PHE A 268 2.63 9.46 -20.56
N TYR A 269 2.60 8.22 -20.08
CA TYR A 269 1.42 7.63 -19.45
C TYR A 269 1.83 6.69 -18.33
N GLY A 270 1.11 6.76 -17.21
CA GLY A 270 1.11 5.68 -16.24
C GLY A 270 0.10 5.89 -15.13
N ARG A 271 0.05 4.93 -14.20
CA ARG A 271 -0.96 4.89 -13.14
C ARG A 271 -0.37 4.45 -11.82
N TYR A 272 -0.77 5.09 -10.73
CA TYR A 272 -0.58 4.64 -9.36
C TYR A 272 -1.94 4.29 -8.76
N GLN A 273 -2.21 3.00 -8.53
CA GLN A 273 -3.49 2.52 -8.01
C GLN A 273 -4.68 3.07 -8.81
N ASN A 274 -5.50 3.93 -8.21
CA ASN A 274 -6.68 4.54 -8.84
C ASN A 274 -6.41 5.91 -9.49
N GLN A 275 -5.16 6.39 -9.49
CA GLN A 275 -4.76 7.69 -10.03
C GLN A 275 -3.94 7.51 -11.31
N ILE A 276 -4.45 7.99 -12.44
CA ILE A 276 -3.79 7.99 -13.74
C ILE A 276 -3.11 9.35 -13.94
N PHE A 277 -1.93 9.34 -14.56
CA PHE A 277 -1.23 10.53 -15.01
C PHE A 277 -0.78 10.35 -16.46
N PHE A 278 -0.98 11.38 -17.28
CA PHE A 278 -0.39 11.45 -18.62
C PHE A 278 -0.14 12.89 -19.07
N THR A 279 0.70 13.03 -20.10
CA THR A 279 0.95 14.32 -20.77
C THR A 279 0.07 14.48 -22.01
N TRP A 280 -0.24 15.72 -22.36
CA TRP A 280 -1.05 16.03 -23.54
C TRP A 280 -0.53 17.27 -24.27
N ASN A 281 -0.18 17.13 -25.56
CA ASN A 281 0.34 18.21 -26.39
C ASN A 281 -0.64 18.74 -27.47
N GLN A 282 -1.82 18.14 -27.62
CA GLN A 282 -2.83 18.58 -28.57
C GLN A 282 -3.77 19.63 -27.96
N SER A 283 -4.84 19.97 -28.67
CA SER A 283 -5.84 20.92 -28.16
C SER A 283 -6.53 20.35 -26.93
N VAL A 284 -6.90 21.26 -26.01
CA VAL A 284 -7.70 20.90 -24.83
C VAL A 284 -9.09 20.44 -25.25
N ASP A 285 -9.65 21.01 -26.31
CA ASP A 285 -10.97 20.62 -26.85
C ASP A 285 -11.01 19.16 -27.30
N GLU A 286 -9.95 18.66 -27.95
CA GLU A 286 -9.85 17.25 -28.35
C GLU A 286 -9.80 16.34 -27.12
N LEU A 287 -9.02 16.73 -26.10
CA LEU A 287 -8.94 16.01 -24.84
C LEU A 287 -10.30 15.96 -24.15
N GLU A 288 -11.02 17.07 -24.07
CA GLU A 288 -12.35 17.12 -23.46
C GLU A 288 -13.35 16.21 -24.17
N GLN A 289 -13.30 16.10 -25.50
CA GLN A 289 -14.14 15.16 -26.26
C GLN A 289 -13.80 13.69 -25.93
N ILE A 290 -12.51 13.35 -25.83
CA ILE A 290 -12.07 12.01 -25.42
C ILE A 290 -12.54 11.70 -24.00
N LEU A 291 -12.37 12.63 -23.07
CA LEU A 291 -12.77 12.47 -21.67
C LEU A 291 -14.30 12.38 -21.52
N LYS A 292 -15.06 13.13 -22.31
CA LYS A 292 -16.53 13.04 -22.36
C LYS A 292 -16.98 11.67 -22.87
N SER A 293 -16.32 11.14 -23.91
CA SER A 293 -16.58 9.81 -24.45
C SER A 293 -16.30 8.74 -23.40
N MET A 294 -15.15 8.81 -22.72
CA MET A 294 -14.81 7.92 -21.61
C MET A 294 -15.85 7.98 -20.48
N LYS A 295 -16.26 9.17 -20.04
CA LYS A 295 -17.31 9.34 -19.01
C LYS A 295 -18.64 8.72 -19.44
N SER A 296 -18.98 8.77 -20.74
CA SER A 296 -20.21 8.17 -21.24
C SER A 296 -20.16 6.63 -21.27
N GLU A 297 -19.03 6.05 -21.67
CA GLU A 297 -18.82 4.60 -21.69
C GLU A 297 -18.79 4.03 -20.27
N TYR A 298 -18.16 4.74 -19.34
CA TYR A 298 -17.97 4.34 -17.95
C TYR A 298 -18.80 5.19 -16.98
N HIS A 299 -20.07 5.43 -17.29
CA HIS A 299 -20.98 6.30 -16.52
C HIS A 299 -21.21 5.86 -15.07
N HIS A 300 -20.98 4.60 -14.75
CA HIS A 300 -21.02 4.07 -13.38
C HIS A 300 -19.78 4.40 -12.54
N LEU A 301 -18.73 4.95 -13.16
CA LEU A 301 -17.52 5.41 -12.48
C LEU A 301 -17.59 6.92 -12.28
N SER A 302 -17.13 7.37 -11.11
CA SER A 302 -16.92 8.79 -10.83
C SER A 302 -15.45 9.12 -11.03
N PHE A 303 -15.19 10.14 -11.84
CA PHE A 303 -13.85 10.59 -12.19
C PHE A 303 -13.65 12.01 -11.71
N ASP A 304 -12.58 12.21 -10.97
CA ASP A 304 -12.04 13.54 -10.70
C ASP A 304 -10.87 13.79 -11.66
N ILE A 305 -10.98 14.84 -12.49
CA ILE A 305 -10.06 15.09 -13.60
C ILE A 305 -9.52 16.50 -13.48
N HIS A 306 -8.19 16.62 -13.48
CA HIS A 306 -7.51 17.89 -13.47
C HIS A 306 -6.60 17.99 -14.70
N ILE A 307 -6.67 19.13 -15.39
CA ILE A 307 -5.89 19.43 -16.59
C ILE A 307 -5.21 20.76 -16.35
N GLY A 308 -3.90 20.82 -16.55
CA GLY A 308 -3.18 22.08 -16.42
C GLY A 308 -1.69 21.96 -16.68
N LYS A 309 -1.02 23.10 -16.74
CA LYS A 309 0.44 23.14 -16.76
C LYS A 309 1.04 22.94 -15.37
N ASN A 310 0.22 23.05 -14.33
CA ASN A 310 0.56 22.71 -12.97
C ASN A 310 -0.53 21.83 -12.34
N LEU A 311 -0.12 20.86 -11.52
CA LEU A 311 -1.04 20.03 -10.74
C LEU A 311 -0.31 19.31 -9.61
N ASN A 312 -1.09 18.67 -8.74
CA ASN A 312 -0.56 17.82 -7.67
C ASN A 312 -0.76 16.33 -7.99
N TYR A 313 0.26 15.50 -7.73
CA TYR A 313 0.22 14.06 -7.97
C TYR A 313 1.20 13.31 -7.04
N LEU A 314 0.75 12.32 -6.26
CA LEU A 314 1.62 11.52 -5.35
C LEU A 314 2.54 12.34 -4.42
N ASP A 315 1.95 13.33 -3.74
CA ASP A 315 2.63 14.30 -2.86
C ASP A 315 3.66 15.19 -3.57
N LEU A 316 3.53 15.34 -4.89
CA LEU A 316 4.32 16.25 -5.72
C LEU A 316 3.45 17.39 -6.20
N TYR A 317 4.00 18.60 -6.18
CA TYR A 317 3.57 19.67 -7.06
C TYR A 317 4.43 19.60 -8.31
N LEU A 318 3.79 19.61 -9.47
CA LEU A 318 4.43 19.57 -10.78
C LEU A 318 4.04 20.83 -11.54
N GLU A 319 4.98 21.41 -12.27
CA GLU A 319 4.75 22.57 -13.13
C GLU A 319 5.62 22.50 -14.38
N ASN A 320 5.01 22.72 -15.54
CA ASN A 320 5.70 22.89 -16.80
C ASN A 320 6.07 24.36 -17.00
N ARG A 321 7.33 24.71 -16.73
CA ARG A 321 7.90 26.04 -16.94
C ARG A 321 8.55 26.10 -18.31
N HIS A 322 7.73 26.37 -19.33
CA HIS A 322 8.20 26.56 -20.72
C HIS A 322 8.97 25.36 -21.30
N GLY A 323 8.57 24.13 -20.96
CA GLY A 323 9.24 22.90 -21.40
C GLY A 323 10.20 22.33 -20.36
N LEU A 324 10.43 23.05 -19.25
CA LEU A 324 11.22 22.57 -18.13
C LEU A 324 10.31 22.09 -17.00
N LEU A 325 10.57 20.88 -16.50
CA LEU A 325 9.85 20.36 -15.34
C LEU A 325 10.35 21.05 -14.06
N TYR A 326 9.46 21.76 -13.41
CA TYR A 326 9.63 22.19 -12.02
C TYR A 326 8.82 21.27 -11.11
N SER A 327 9.41 20.85 -9.99
CA SER A 327 8.72 20.05 -9.00
C SER A 327 9.15 20.37 -7.58
N ARG A 328 8.24 20.18 -6.63
CA ARG A 328 8.50 20.27 -5.19
C ARG A 328 7.57 19.34 -4.42
N VAL A 329 7.85 19.16 -3.14
CA VAL A 329 6.93 18.45 -2.25
C VAL A 329 5.61 19.23 -2.14
N HIS A 330 4.50 18.51 -2.27
CA HIS A 330 3.17 19.02 -1.95
C HIS A 330 2.68 18.37 -0.67
N HIS A 331 2.26 19.21 0.29
CA HIS A 331 1.54 18.77 1.49
C HIS A 331 0.09 19.15 1.32
N GLN A 332 -0.81 18.17 1.45
CA GLN A 332 -2.23 18.48 1.47
C GLN A 332 -2.55 19.28 2.74
N PRO A 333 -3.21 20.45 2.65
CA PRO A 333 -3.54 21.26 3.83
C PRO A 333 -4.37 20.51 4.89
N THR A 334 -5.11 19.49 4.45
CA THR A 334 -5.96 18.64 5.30
C THR A 334 -5.19 17.51 5.99
N GLN A 335 -3.99 17.17 5.50
CA GLN A 335 -3.19 16.10 6.09
C GLN A 335 -2.60 16.58 7.41
N GLN A 336 -3.03 15.96 8.51
CA GLN A 336 -2.48 16.27 9.82
C GLN A 336 -0.95 16.03 9.82
N PRO A 337 -0.14 17.00 10.28
CA PRO A 337 1.32 16.85 10.38
C PRO A 337 1.74 15.89 11.51
N TYR A 338 0.78 15.36 12.26
CA TYR A 338 1.02 14.44 13.36
C TYR A 338 1.43 13.07 12.82
N THR A 339 2.74 12.87 12.76
CA THR A 339 3.32 11.53 12.70
C THR A 339 3.12 10.85 14.05
N LEU A 340 3.26 9.52 14.09
CA LEU A 340 3.23 8.73 15.33
C LEU A 340 3.86 9.53 16.49
N PRO A 341 3.13 9.82 17.56
CA PRO A 341 3.65 10.66 18.64
C PRO A 341 4.95 10.07 19.16
N TYR A 342 5.94 10.94 19.43
CA TYR A 342 7.23 10.52 19.97
C TYR A 342 7.07 10.04 21.42
N ILE A 343 6.51 8.84 21.60
CA ILE A 343 6.33 8.21 22.90
C ILE A 343 7.60 7.39 23.15
N SER A 344 8.55 8.03 23.84
CA SER A 344 9.77 7.41 24.36
C SER A 344 9.43 6.27 25.33
N SER A 345 9.82 5.02 25.04
CA SER A 345 10.72 4.28 25.95
C SER A 345 11.24 2.94 25.40
N THR A 346 11.08 2.64 24.10
CA THR A 346 11.62 1.40 23.51
C THR A 346 12.51 1.68 22.29
N GLY A 347 13.67 0.99 22.20
CA GLY A 347 14.67 1.22 21.16
C GLY A 347 14.21 1.01 19.71
N ASP A 348 13.08 0.30 19.52
CA ASP A 348 12.45 0.14 18.20
C ASP A 348 11.69 1.39 17.74
N SER A 349 11.22 2.23 18.67
CA SER A 349 10.55 3.49 18.36
C SER A 349 11.53 4.49 17.73
N ILE A 350 12.69 4.69 18.36
CA ILE A 350 13.75 5.61 17.90
C ILE A 350 14.21 5.27 16.48
N ARG A 351 14.36 3.98 16.16
CA ARG A 351 14.76 3.53 14.80
C ARG A 351 13.71 3.88 13.75
N LYS A 352 12.42 3.72 14.07
CA LYS A 352 11.33 4.06 13.14
C LYS A 352 11.28 5.55 12.86
N HIS A 353 11.40 6.37 13.90
CA HIS A 353 11.46 7.83 13.79
C HIS A 353 12.67 8.31 12.97
N SER A 354 13.85 7.73 13.24
CA SER A 354 15.09 7.98 12.49
C SER A 354 14.92 7.64 11.00
N HIS A 355 14.33 6.48 10.72
CA HIS A 355 14.08 6.03 9.34
C HIS A 355 13.07 6.91 8.60
N TRP A 356 12.02 7.36 9.29
CA TRP A 356 11.02 8.26 8.75
C TRP A 356 11.63 9.61 8.35
N LEU A 357 12.39 10.26 9.25
CA LEU A 357 13.01 11.55 8.96
C LEU A 357 14.01 11.44 7.80
N ARG A 358 14.87 10.42 7.83
CA ARG A 358 15.81 10.14 6.73
C ARG A 358 15.08 9.92 5.40
N SER A 359 14.01 9.13 5.39
CA SER A 359 13.26 8.85 4.16
C SER A 359 12.55 10.10 3.64
N SER A 360 12.07 10.96 4.54
CA SER A 360 11.43 12.24 4.19
C SER A 360 12.43 13.23 3.58
N LEU A 361 13.66 13.30 4.10
CA LEU A 361 14.74 14.10 3.51
C LEU A 361 15.18 13.58 2.14
N ILE A 362 15.32 12.24 1.99
CA ILE A 362 15.61 11.62 0.70
C ILE A 362 14.52 11.96 -0.32
N ARG A 363 13.25 11.92 0.10
CA ARG A 363 12.11 12.30 -0.73
C ARG A 363 12.18 13.78 -1.13
N ALA A 364 12.46 14.67 -0.18
CA ALA A 364 12.60 16.11 -0.43
C ALA A 364 13.62 16.40 -1.54
N VAL A 365 14.82 15.80 -1.47
CA VAL A 365 15.86 15.99 -2.50
C VAL A 365 15.40 15.53 -3.88
N ARG A 366 14.65 14.42 -3.95
CA ARG A 366 14.14 13.89 -5.22
C ARG A 366 13.07 14.79 -5.82
N TYR A 367 12.18 15.27 -4.96
CA TYR A 367 10.97 15.99 -5.34
C TYR A 367 11.27 17.45 -5.69
N CYS A 368 12.15 18.10 -4.94
CA CYS A 368 12.49 19.51 -5.13
C CYS A 368 13.52 19.70 -6.24
N THR A 369 13.16 20.46 -7.27
CA THR A 369 14.07 20.86 -8.35
C THR A 369 15.03 21.96 -7.93
N THR A 370 14.61 22.84 -7.03
CA THR A 370 15.44 23.96 -6.55
C THR A 370 15.96 23.72 -5.13
N ILE A 371 17.10 24.31 -4.81
CA ILE A 371 17.67 24.29 -3.46
C ILE A 371 16.75 25.01 -2.46
N GLU A 372 16.07 26.07 -2.88
CA GLU A 372 15.14 26.84 -2.04
C GLU A 372 13.96 25.98 -1.60
N ASP A 373 13.33 25.28 -2.54
CA ASP A 373 12.23 24.35 -2.23
C ASP A 373 12.68 23.21 -1.32
N PHE A 374 13.90 22.71 -1.50
CA PHE A 374 14.47 21.69 -0.61
C PHE A 374 14.69 22.23 0.81
N ASN A 375 15.22 23.46 0.94
CA ASN A 375 15.45 24.07 2.24
C ASN A 375 14.13 24.34 2.97
N GLN A 376 13.11 24.82 2.27
CA GLN A 376 11.77 25.02 2.83
C GLN A 376 11.18 23.68 3.32
N GLU A 377 11.29 22.62 2.53
CA GLU A 377 10.84 21.29 2.93
C GLU A 377 11.65 20.76 4.13
N ARG A 378 12.96 20.98 4.16
CA ARG A 378 13.82 20.59 5.29
C ARG A 378 13.36 21.28 6.58
N ILE A 379 13.18 22.59 6.54
CA ILE A 379 12.69 23.37 7.69
C ILE A 379 11.31 22.87 8.12
N TYR A 380 10.41 22.61 7.17
CA TYR A 380 9.10 22.03 7.47
C TYR A 380 9.20 20.69 8.21
N LEU A 381 10.08 19.79 7.78
CA LEU A 381 10.31 18.50 8.44
C LEU A 381 10.93 18.65 9.85
N GLU A 382 11.85 19.59 10.03
CA GLU A 382 12.44 19.91 11.33
C GLU A 382 11.37 20.43 12.30
N MET A 383 10.58 21.43 11.86
CA MET A 383 9.48 21.99 12.64
C MET A 383 8.41 20.95 12.96
N THR A 384 8.10 20.06 12.01
CA THR A 384 7.17 18.94 12.22
C THR A 384 7.69 18.00 13.31
N CYS A 385 8.98 17.65 13.32
CA CYS A 385 9.56 16.83 14.38
C CYS A 385 9.42 17.53 15.75
N LEU A 386 9.80 18.80 15.84
CA LEU A 386 9.74 19.56 17.09
C LEU A 386 8.30 19.68 17.62
N ALA A 387 7.34 19.97 16.75
CA ALA A 387 5.92 20.03 17.10
C ALA A 387 5.37 18.67 17.58
N ASN A 388 5.96 17.55 17.16
CA ASN A 388 5.60 16.20 17.59
C ASN A 388 6.40 15.71 18.82
N GLY A 389 7.14 16.60 19.50
CA GLY A 389 7.83 16.32 20.76
C GLY A 389 9.22 15.68 20.64
N TYR A 390 9.83 15.72 19.46
CA TYR A 390 11.19 15.25 19.26
C TYR A 390 12.19 16.26 19.86
N SER A 391 13.29 15.78 20.44
CA SER A 391 14.33 16.69 20.99
C SER A 391 15.12 17.38 19.87
N VAL A 392 15.63 18.58 20.16
CA VAL A 392 16.47 19.34 19.21
C VAL A 392 17.72 18.55 18.85
N GLU A 393 18.34 17.88 19.81
CA GLU A 393 19.54 17.06 19.60
C GLU A 393 19.25 15.88 18.68
N PHE A 394 18.06 15.27 18.80
CA PHE A 394 17.65 14.20 17.89
C PHE A 394 17.56 14.73 16.46
N VAL A 395 16.87 15.84 16.24
CA VAL A 395 16.67 16.41 14.90
C VAL A 395 18.01 16.79 14.28
N GLN A 396 18.81 17.58 15.00
CA GLN A 396 20.11 18.06 14.52
C GLN A 396 21.05 16.90 14.17
N LYS A 397 21.18 15.90 15.06
CA LYS A 397 22.02 14.72 14.82
C LYS A 397 21.62 13.97 13.54
N HIS A 398 20.32 13.84 13.27
CA HIS A 398 19.85 13.11 12.10
C HIS A 398 20.00 13.91 10.80
N ILE A 399 19.86 15.23 10.86
CA ILE A 399 20.12 16.13 9.74
C ILE A 399 21.62 16.13 9.39
N GLU A 400 22.50 16.29 10.39
CA GLU A 400 23.95 16.18 10.22
C GLU A 400 24.36 14.81 9.67
N HIS A 401 23.77 13.73 10.22
CA HIS A 401 24.02 12.40 9.71
C HIS A 401 23.58 12.23 8.25
N PHE A 402 22.47 12.83 7.85
CA PHE A 402 22.00 12.79 6.46
C PHE A 402 23.01 13.46 5.52
N PHE A 403 23.43 14.68 5.81
CA PHE A 403 24.39 15.40 4.96
C PHE A 403 25.77 14.74 4.94
N THR A 404 26.26 14.28 6.10
CA THR A 404 27.54 13.55 6.17
C THR A 404 27.50 12.24 5.38
N PHE A 405 26.41 11.46 5.49
CA PHE A 405 26.26 10.18 4.80
C PHE A 405 26.34 10.33 3.27
N PHE A 406 25.80 11.42 2.72
CA PHE A 406 25.82 11.68 1.27
C PHE A 406 26.98 12.58 0.81
N ASN A 407 27.98 12.82 1.67
CA ASN A 407 29.10 13.74 1.39
C ASN A 407 28.63 15.12 0.91
N ALA A 408 27.59 15.62 1.58
CA ALA A 408 26.85 16.84 1.28
C ALA A 408 26.93 17.84 2.45
N THR A 409 27.96 17.77 3.29
CA THR A 409 28.14 18.66 4.45
C THR A 409 28.20 20.14 4.08
N LEU A 410 28.69 20.45 2.87
CA LEU A 410 28.66 21.81 2.32
C LEU A 410 27.22 22.35 2.14
N LEU A 411 26.23 21.48 1.92
CA LEU A 411 24.79 21.84 1.83
C LEU A 411 24.14 22.16 3.17
N GLN A 412 24.86 21.93 4.27
CA GLN A 412 24.43 22.39 5.58
C GLN A 412 24.67 23.90 5.76
N GLN A 413 25.61 24.48 5.01
CA GLN A 413 25.87 25.92 4.99
C GLN A 413 24.89 26.59 4.02
N TRP A 414 24.18 27.61 4.49
CA TRP A 414 23.06 28.27 3.80
C TRP A 414 23.42 29.02 2.50
N SER A 415 24.61 28.80 1.94
CA SER A 415 25.21 29.61 0.88
C SER A 415 25.52 28.83 -0.39
N LEU A 416 24.82 27.73 -0.67
CA LEU A 416 25.11 26.96 -1.88
C LEU A 416 24.33 27.41 -3.10
N ASP A 417 25.01 27.28 -4.24
CA ASP A 417 24.46 27.49 -5.56
C ASP A 417 23.63 26.28 -6.00
N GLN A 418 22.69 26.55 -6.91
CA GLN A 418 21.80 25.55 -7.51
C GLN A 418 22.58 24.38 -8.14
N HIS A 419 23.77 24.65 -8.70
CA HIS A 419 24.62 23.65 -9.34
C HIS A 419 25.12 22.57 -8.35
N SER A 420 25.55 22.96 -7.16
CA SER A 420 25.99 22.02 -6.13
C SER A 420 24.84 21.13 -5.66
N TYR A 421 23.64 21.70 -5.53
CA TYR A 421 22.42 20.96 -5.18
C TYR A 421 22.05 19.93 -6.25
N GLU A 422 22.12 20.28 -7.54
CA GLU A 422 21.87 19.35 -8.65
C GLU A 422 22.82 18.16 -8.64
N LYS A 423 24.12 18.40 -8.40
CA LYS A 423 25.11 17.33 -8.26
C LYS A 423 24.80 16.39 -7.11
N PHE A 424 24.36 16.93 -5.97
CA PHE A 424 23.90 16.13 -4.83
C PHE A 424 22.64 15.32 -5.17
N ARG A 425 21.66 15.96 -5.82
CA ARG A 425 20.42 15.33 -6.26
C ARG A 425 20.69 14.16 -7.22
N HIS A 426 21.55 14.34 -8.23
CA HIS A 426 21.96 13.28 -9.14
C HIS A 426 22.65 12.11 -8.44
N ARG A 427 23.56 12.37 -7.49
CA ARG A 427 24.20 11.32 -6.68
C ARG A 427 23.17 10.50 -5.90
N LEU A 428 22.17 11.15 -5.34
CA LEU A 428 21.13 10.49 -4.56
C LEU A 428 20.19 9.65 -5.46
N PHE A 429 19.91 10.08 -6.69
CA PHE A 429 19.24 9.24 -7.68
C PHE A 429 20.05 7.97 -8.01
N ASN A 430 21.35 8.11 -8.26
CA ASN A 430 22.24 6.99 -8.59
C ASN A 430 22.35 5.98 -7.43
N PHE A 431 22.65 6.46 -6.21
CA PHE A 431 22.75 5.62 -5.01
C PHE A 431 21.51 4.73 -4.81
N MET A 432 20.33 5.26 -5.13
CA MET A 432 19.08 4.54 -4.92
C MET A 432 18.75 3.58 -6.07
N SER A 433 19.19 3.87 -7.29
CA SER A 433 19.18 2.90 -8.39
C SER A 433 20.05 1.69 -8.02
N GLU A 434 21.25 1.91 -7.48
CA GLU A 434 22.14 0.88 -6.97
C GLU A 434 21.49 0.06 -5.83
N GLN A 435 20.82 0.73 -4.87
CA GLN A 435 20.08 0.04 -3.79
C GLN A 435 18.93 -0.84 -4.33
N ARG A 436 18.21 -0.41 -5.37
CA ARG A 436 17.16 -1.23 -5.99
C ARG A 436 17.73 -2.46 -6.68
N GLN A 437 18.81 -2.30 -7.45
CA GLN A 437 19.51 -3.44 -8.06
C GLN A 437 20.02 -4.41 -6.98
N PHE A 438 20.54 -3.88 -5.88
CA PHE A 438 20.96 -4.68 -4.73
C PHE A 438 19.79 -5.47 -4.11
N LEU A 439 18.64 -4.82 -3.91
CA LEU A 439 17.43 -5.47 -3.37
C LEU A 439 16.88 -6.54 -4.32
N GLN A 440 16.88 -6.30 -5.63
CA GLN A 440 16.47 -7.28 -6.64
C GLN A 440 17.39 -8.52 -6.60
N LYS A 441 18.71 -8.31 -6.63
CA LYS A 441 19.69 -9.39 -6.45
C LYS A 441 19.45 -10.16 -5.15
N LYS A 442 19.13 -9.46 -4.06
CA LYS A 442 18.79 -10.06 -2.76
C LYS A 442 17.49 -10.88 -2.79
N GLN A 443 16.49 -10.48 -3.57
CA GLN A 443 15.26 -11.24 -3.80
C GLN A 443 15.49 -12.47 -4.69
N ASP A 444 16.37 -12.38 -5.68
CA ASP A 444 16.74 -13.54 -6.50
C ASP A 444 17.50 -14.60 -5.69
N LEU A 445 18.35 -14.16 -4.76
CA LEU A 445 18.99 -15.06 -3.78
C LEU A 445 17.97 -15.74 -2.86
N LEU A 446 16.89 -15.05 -2.48
CA LEU A 446 15.78 -15.62 -1.72
C LEU A 446 15.07 -16.73 -2.50
N LYS A 447 14.75 -16.49 -3.78
CA LYS A 447 14.11 -17.48 -4.66
C LYS A 447 14.98 -18.73 -4.84
N ARG A 448 16.30 -18.59 -4.74
CA ARG A 448 17.28 -19.69 -4.86
C ARG A 448 17.55 -20.45 -3.55
N ASN A 449 16.86 -20.13 -2.45
CA ASN A 449 17.03 -20.76 -1.12
C ASN A 449 18.47 -20.72 -0.57
N ARG A 450 19.26 -19.70 -0.94
CA ARG A 450 20.67 -19.57 -0.56
C ARG A 450 20.85 -18.76 0.72
N ARG A 451 20.05 -19.02 1.76
CA ARG A 451 20.12 -18.32 3.06
C ARG A 451 20.25 -19.24 4.25
N PHE A 452 21.18 -18.90 5.13
CA PHE A 452 21.30 -19.48 6.46
C PHE A 452 20.79 -18.48 7.49
N HIS A 453 19.74 -18.86 8.21
CA HIS A 453 19.18 -18.06 9.30
C HIS A 453 19.79 -18.48 10.63
N LEU A 454 20.52 -17.56 11.27
CA LEU A 454 20.99 -17.72 12.64
C LEU A 454 20.13 -16.84 13.54
N SER A 455 19.33 -17.45 14.42
CA SER A 455 18.57 -16.71 15.42
C SER A 455 19.26 -16.76 16.77
N TYR A 456 19.41 -15.62 17.44
CA TYR A 456 19.92 -15.56 18.81
C TYR A 456 18.97 -14.80 19.74
N LEU A 457 18.96 -15.19 21.02
CA LEU A 457 18.18 -14.52 22.06
C LEU A 457 18.92 -13.24 22.47
N TYR A 458 18.18 -12.14 22.52
CA TYR A 458 18.72 -10.84 22.90
C TYR A 458 17.97 -10.32 24.11
N ASP A 459 18.70 -10.15 25.21
CA ASP A 459 18.25 -9.41 26.38
C ASP A 459 18.58 -7.92 26.18
N ASN A 460 17.66 -7.03 26.57
CA ASN A 460 17.64 -5.61 26.20
C ASN A 460 18.83 -4.78 26.75
N MET A 461 19.75 -5.41 27.49
CA MET A 461 20.78 -4.73 28.29
C MET A 461 22.16 -4.62 27.63
N SER A 462 22.40 -5.17 26.44
CA SER A 462 23.70 -5.09 25.75
C SER A 462 23.62 -4.49 24.35
N PRO A 463 24.54 -3.62 23.88
CA PRO A 463 24.41 -3.00 22.56
C PRO A 463 24.43 -4.04 21.43
N LYS A 464 23.26 -4.29 20.81
CA LYS A 464 23.07 -5.17 19.64
C LYS A 464 24.15 -5.03 18.56
N GLY A 465 24.65 -3.81 18.36
CA GLY A 465 25.72 -3.51 17.40
C GLY A 465 27.05 -4.19 17.75
N ILE A 466 27.43 -4.24 19.03
CA ILE A 466 28.70 -4.82 19.49
C ILE A 466 28.64 -6.35 19.36
N PHE A 467 27.54 -6.98 19.77
CA PHE A 467 27.36 -8.42 19.62
C PHE A 467 27.38 -8.83 18.14
N ASN A 468 26.62 -8.13 17.29
CA ASN A 468 26.62 -8.43 15.85
C ASN A 468 27.99 -8.22 15.21
N LYS A 469 28.77 -7.23 15.67
CA LYS A 469 30.13 -7.01 15.21
C LYS A 469 31.06 -8.16 15.61
N LYS A 470 31.07 -8.55 16.89
CA LYS A 470 31.86 -9.69 17.38
C LYS A 470 31.45 -11.03 16.75
N LEU A 471 30.15 -11.26 16.58
CA LEU A 471 29.64 -12.45 15.91
C LEU A 471 30.08 -12.51 14.45
N ARG A 472 30.07 -11.37 13.75
CA ARG A 472 30.62 -11.28 12.38
C ARG A 472 32.13 -11.56 12.36
N GLU A 473 32.89 -11.03 13.32
CA GLU A 473 34.33 -11.30 13.46
C GLU A 473 34.58 -12.80 13.66
N ILE A 474 33.89 -13.45 14.60
CA ILE A 474 33.99 -14.90 14.86
C ILE A 474 33.63 -15.72 13.61
N LEU A 475 32.53 -15.37 12.93
CA LEU A 475 32.11 -16.09 11.72
C LEU A 475 33.12 -15.92 10.58
N SER A 476 33.73 -14.73 10.44
CA SER A 476 34.75 -14.47 9.43
C SER A 476 36.07 -15.21 9.69
N GLN A 477 36.38 -15.51 10.95
CA GLN A 477 37.58 -16.27 11.34
C GLN A 477 37.44 -17.78 11.14
N ASN A 478 36.23 -18.32 11.31
CA ASN A 478 35.98 -19.76 11.31
C ASN A 478 35.40 -20.30 9.99
N ILE A 479 34.97 -19.43 9.09
CA ILE A 479 34.52 -19.79 7.75
C ILE A 479 35.53 -19.21 6.76
N GLN A 480 36.28 -20.06 6.05
CA GLN A 480 37.18 -19.64 4.96
C GLN A 480 36.36 -19.00 3.84
N LEU A 481 36.05 -17.71 3.98
CA LEU A 481 35.39 -16.86 3.01
C LEU A 481 36.47 -16.14 2.18
N GLU A 482 37.37 -16.91 1.58
CA GLU A 482 38.37 -16.33 0.68
C GLU A 482 37.64 -15.62 -0.47
N ASN A 483 37.87 -14.31 -0.56
CA ASN A 483 37.38 -13.41 -1.60
C ASN A 483 35.87 -13.20 -1.67
N THR A 484 35.15 -13.28 -0.57
CA THR A 484 33.74 -12.87 -0.55
C THR A 484 33.55 -11.67 0.38
N THR A 485 33.21 -10.50 -0.17
CA THR A 485 32.30 -9.61 0.56
C THR A 485 31.09 -10.48 0.99
N PHE A 486 30.35 -10.11 2.04
CA PHE A 486 29.11 -10.80 2.46
C PHE A 486 27.99 -10.84 1.37
N GLU A 487 28.36 -10.58 0.11
CA GLU A 487 27.60 -10.45 -1.12
C GLU A 487 28.18 -11.29 -2.28
N ASN A 488 29.09 -12.23 -2.05
CA ASN A 488 29.58 -13.05 -3.17
C ASN A 488 28.66 -14.26 -3.43
N ASN A 489 27.71 -14.07 -4.35
CA ASN A 489 26.95 -14.97 -5.23
C ASN A 489 26.55 -16.43 -4.85
N LYS A 490 26.95 -17.00 -3.71
CA LYS A 490 26.68 -18.40 -3.37
C LYS A 490 25.86 -18.61 -2.10
N LEU A 491 26.05 -17.82 -1.02
CA LEU A 491 25.31 -18.00 0.25
C LEU A 491 25.18 -16.68 1.04
N GLN A 492 24.01 -16.42 1.64
CA GLN A 492 23.77 -15.24 2.49
C GLN A 492 23.40 -15.67 3.93
N PHE A 493 24.21 -15.26 4.91
CA PHE A 493 23.88 -15.42 6.33
C PHE A 493 22.98 -14.27 6.81
N VAL A 494 21.85 -14.62 7.43
CA VAL A 494 20.93 -13.66 8.03
C VAL A 494 20.85 -13.92 9.53
N ILE A 495 21.37 -12.98 10.30
CA ILE A 495 21.32 -13.04 11.76
C ILE A 495 20.06 -12.30 12.23
N THR A 496 19.17 -13.00 12.93
CA THR A 496 17.91 -12.44 13.47
C THR A 496 17.90 -12.52 14.99
N THR A 497 17.43 -11.46 15.66
CA THR A 497 17.21 -11.49 17.11
C THR A 497 15.80 -11.99 17.40
N LYS A 498 15.67 -12.95 18.32
CA LYS A 498 14.40 -13.24 18.98
C LYS A 498 14.40 -12.50 20.30
N HIS A 499 13.45 -11.59 20.48
CA HIS A 499 13.26 -10.91 21.75
C HIS A 499 12.70 -11.92 22.76
N GLN A 500 13.35 -12.05 23.91
CA GLN A 500 12.65 -12.54 25.08
C GLN A 500 11.69 -11.42 25.47
N TYR A 501 10.40 -11.70 25.31
CA TYR A 501 9.37 -10.95 26.00
C TYR A 501 9.77 -10.87 27.47
N SER A 502 9.96 -9.66 27.99
CA SER A 502 10.17 -9.48 29.43
C SER A 502 9.02 -10.15 30.18
N LEU A 503 9.24 -10.65 31.40
CA LEU A 503 8.16 -11.18 32.26
C LEU A 503 6.92 -10.25 32.27
N ASN A 504 7.13 -8.93 32.18
CA ASN A 504 6.08 -7.91 32.08
C ASN A 504 5.18 -8.01 30.83
N SER A 505 5.58 -8.65 29.73
CA SER A 505 4.69 -8.89 28.58
C SER A 505 3.96 -10.24 28.64
N LEU A 506 4.38 -11.12 29.54
CA LEU A 506 3.60 -12.30 29.96
C LEU A 506 2.59 -11.91 31.06
N LEU A 507 2.91 -10.87 31.84
CA LEU A 507 2.06 -10.30 32.90
C LEU A 507 1.20 -9.11 32.45
N SER A 508 1.49 -8.47 31.32
CA SER A 508 0.56 -7.54 30.69
C SER A 508 -0.66 -8.35 30.28
N GLU A 509 -1.79 -8.10 30.93
CA GLU A 509 -3.05 -8.77 30.63
C GLU A 509 -3.22 -8.93 29.12
N GLN A 510 -3.44 -10.17 28.69
CA GLN A 510 -3.94 -10.40 27.34
C GLN A 510 -5.14 -9.48 27.14
N ARG A 511 -5.16 -8.77 26.00
CA ARG A 511 -6.25 -7.90 25.55
C ARG A 511 -7.58 -8.35 26.16
N PRO A 512 -8.40 -7.46 26.74
CA PRO A 512 -9.68 -7.85 27.30
C PRO A 512 -10.43 -8.68 26.26
N THR A 513 -10.56 -9.97 26.54
CA THR A 513 -11.42 -10.87 25.81
C THR A 513 -12.82 -10.36 26.09
N HIS A 514 -13.40 -9.67 25.10
CA HIS A 514 -14.67 -8.99 25.28
C HIS A 514 -15.69 -10.01 25.85
N PRO A 515 -16.26 -9.79 27.06
CA PRO A 515 -17.05 -10.80 27.77
C PRO A 515 -18.38 -11.15 27.08
N ILE A 516 -18.72 -10.45 25.99
CA ILE A 516 -19.92 -10.67 25.18
C ILE A 516 -19.77 -11.90 24.26
N LEU A 517 -18.54 -12.32 23.92
CA LEU A 517 -18.33 -13.49 23.05
C LEU A 517 -18.41 -14.84 23.79
N ASN A 518 -18.50 -14.85 25.12
CA ASN A 518 -18.50 -16.08 25.94
C ASN A 518 -19.67 -16.22 26.94
N LYS A 519 -20.70 -15.37 26.91
CA LYS A 519 -21.94 -15.64 27.66
C LYS A 519 -23.01 -16.22 26.76
N ILE A 520 -22.93 -17.55 26.60
CA ILE A 520 -24.07 -18.40 26.33
C ILE A 520 -24.49 -18.97 27.69
N ASN A 521 -25.65 -18.56 28.18
CA ASN A 521 -26.58 -19.51 28.79
C ASN A 521 -27.76 -19.61 27.83
#